data_AF-M8CLN3-F1
#
_entry.id   AF-M8CLN3-F1
#
_cell.length_a   1.000
_cell.length_b   1.000
_cell.length_c   1.000
_cell.angle_alpha   90.00
_cell.angle_beta   90.00
_cell.angle_gamma   90.00
#
_symmetry.space_group_name_H-M   'P 1'
#
loop_
_entity.id
_entity.type
_entity.pdbx_description
1 polymer ?
#
loop_
_entity_poly.entity_id
_entity_poly.type
_entity_poly.pdbx_seq_one_letter_code
_entity_poly.pdbx_strand_id
1 'polypeptide(L)'
;MASAALLVLLALATMQPQTTSSQKETHLKVYWHDVGSGPAPTSVPVARAATTNASKAAFGLVIVIDDPLTDGPGLNSSRLMGRAQGTYIAAGKDQLALLMLMNFVFTAGKYNGSSVAIMGRNAVFTEVREMAVVGGTGVFRWARGYAQARTHTLDLKTGDATVEYNPRMSDVTVPRRDCSNPRLGLKGVHYELILKDPEDESELPFPHNHVHEKLSMLLHGGWVVICASLSIVE
;
A
#
# COMPACT_ATOMS: atom_id res chain seq x y z
N MET A 1 -43.30 -26.72 28.93
CA MET A 1 -41.99 -27.14 28.37
C MET A 1 -41.83 -26.89 26.86
N ALA A 2 -42.82 -26.33 26.15
CA ALA A 2 -42.75 -26.09 24.70
C ALA A 2 -42.10 -24.75 24.28
N SER A 3 -41.89 -23.81 25.21
CA SER A 3 -41.43 -22.44 24.90
C SER A 3 -39.90 -22.32 24.73
N ALA A 4 -39.12 -23.18 25.40
CA ALA A 4 -37.65 -23.16 25.27
C ALA A 4 -37.18 -23.76 23.93
N ALA A 5 -37.90 -24.74 23.38
CA ALA A 5 -37.52 -25.40 22.12
C ALA A 5 -37.68 -24.48 20.90
N LEU A 6 -38.66 -23.58 20.91
CA LEU A 6 -38.91 -22.64 19.80
C LEU A 6 -37.84 -21.54 19.72
N LEU A 7 -37.31 -21.10 20.88
CA LEU A 7 -36.21 -20.12 20.95
C LEU A 7 -34.87 -20.69 20.46
N VAL A 8 -34.60 -21.98 20.70
CA VAL A 8 -33.38 -22.65 20.21
C VAL A 8 -33.42 -22.83 18.68
N LEU A 9 -34.59 -23.11 18.10
CA LEU A 9 -34.77 -23.23 16.65
C LEU A 9 -34.62 -21.89 15.90
N LEU A 10 -35.05 -20.77 16.49
CA LEU A 10 -34.84 -19.43 15.93
C LEU A 10 -33.38 -18.98 16.01
N ALA A 11 -32.62 -19.39 17.03
CA ALA A 11 -31.20 -19.06 17.17
C ALA A 11 -30.32 -19.80 16.14
N LEU A 12 -30.72 -21.00 15.70
CA LEU A 12 -30.02 -21.76 14.66
C LEU A 12 -30.30 -21.21 13.24
N ALA A 13 -31.41 -20.48 13.03
CA ALA A 13 -31.78 -19.92 11.74
C ALA A 13 -31.05 -18.61 11.37
N THR A 14 -30.28 -18.01 12.29
CA THR A 14 -29.53 -16.76 12.04
C THR A 14 -28.04 -16.96 11.82
N MET A 15 -27.54 -18.20 11.82
CA MET A 15 -26.14 -18.46 11.47
C MET A 15 -26.00 -18.55 9.95
N GLN A 16 -26.02 -17.38 9.29
CA GLN A 16 -25.47 -17.28 7.95
C GLN A 16 -23.99 -17.73 8.02
N PRO A 17 -23.52 -18.62 7.13
CA PRO A 17 -22.11 -18.91 7.03
C PRO A 17 -21.39 -17.59 6.76
N GLN A 18 -20.62 -17.12 7.76
CA GLN A 18 -19.60 -16.11 7.53
C GLN A 18 -18.63 -16.75 6.55
N THR A 19 -18.78 -16.42 5.26
CA THR A 19 -17.75 -16.70 4.28
C THR A 19 -16.55 -15.87 4.72
N THR A 20 -15.67 -16.47 5.52
CA THR A 20 -14.33 -15.93 5.71
C THR A 20 -13.69 -16.00 4.32
N SER A 21 -13.74 -14.90 3.57
CA SER A 21 -12.89 -14.77 2.38
C SER A 21 -11.48 -14.99 2.91
N SER A 22 -10.84 -16.10 2.53
CA SER A 22 -9.44 -16.34 2.86
C SER A 22 -8.66 -15.15 2.32
N GLN A 23 -8.27 -14.24 3.21
CA GLN A 23 -7.54 -13.05 2.84
C GLN A 23 -6.16 -13.53 2.43
N LYS A 24 -5.85 -13.46 1.15
CA LYS A 24 -4.58 -13.94 0.62
C LYS A 24 -3.48 -13.02 1.13
N GLU A 25 -2.65 -13.53 2.03
CA GLU A 25 -1.48 -12.83 2.52
C GLU A 25 -0.30 -13.10 1.58
N THR A 26 0.36 -12.02 1.16
CA THR A 26 1.64 -12.09 0.47
C THR A 26 2.74 -11.65 1.41
N HIS A 27 3.72 -12.53 1.60
CA HIS A 27 4.97 -12.24 2.30
C HIS A 27 6.12 -12.23 1.30
N LEU A 28 6.88 -11.13 1.30
CA LEU A 28 8.07 -10.94 0.49
C LEU A 28 9.30 -10.83 1.39
N LYS A 29 10.44 -11.24 0.86
CA LYS A 29 11.76 -10.98 1.43
C LYS A 29 12.67 -10.47 0.32
N VAL A 30 13.19 -9.26 0.49
CA VAL A 30 14.07 -8.59 -0.49
C VAL A 30 15.19 -7.84 0.24
N TYR A 31 16.31 -7.64 -0.43
CA TYR A 31 17.41 -6.81 0.05
C TYR A 31 17.46 -5.51 -0.75
N TRP A 32 17.37 -4.40 -0.04
CA TRP A 32 17.46 -3.03 -0.55
C TRP A 32 18.89 -2.53 -0.39
N HIS A 33 19.48 -2.03 -1.48
CA HIS A 33 20.87 -1.61 -1.54
C HIS A 33 20.98 -0.11 -1.79
N ASP A 34 21.20 0.68 -0.73
CA ASP A 34 21.51 2.11 -0.83
C ASP A 34 22.97 2.24 -1.27
N VAL A 35 23.21 2.79 -2.46
CA VAL A 35 24.56 2.98 -2.98
C VAL A 35 24.79 4.47 -3.21
N GLY A 36 25.41 5.12 -2.24
CA GLY A 36 25.80 6.53 -2.29
C GLY A 36 27.21 6.74 -2.84
N SER A 37 28.03 5.68 -2.91
CA SER A 37 29.42 5.73 -3.36
C SER A 37 29.65 5.20 -4.79
N GLY A 38 30.90 5.30 -5.25
CA GLY A 38 31.34 4.78 -6.54
C GLY A 38 30.97 5.67 -7.74
N PRO A 39 31.27 5.21 -8.96
CA PRO A 39 31.12 6.00 -10.18
C PRO A 39 29.66 6.11 -10.67
N ALA A 40 28.76 5.28 -10.17
CA ALA A 40 27.35 5.24 -10.58
C ALA A 40 26.44 5.02 -9.34
N PRO A 41 26.34 6.02 -8.45
CA PRO A 41 25.51 5.91 -7.25
C PRO A 41 24.02 5.80 -7.63
N THR A 42 23.27 5.03 -6.86
CA THR A 42 21.82 4.91 -6.97
C THR A 42 21.07 5.76 -5.96
N SER A 43 21.81 6.38 -5.03
CA SER A 43 21.32 7.23 -3.96
C SER A 43 22.04 8.57 -4.00
N VAL A 44 21.30 9.66 -4.27
CA VAL A 44 21.89 10.97 -4.55
C VAL A 44 21.21 12.07 -3.73
N PRO A 45 21.98 12.88 -2.96
CA PRO A 45 21.44 14.06 -2.29
C PRO A 45 20.96 15.11 -3.29
N VAL A 46 19.70 15.55 -3.16
CA VAL A 46 19.07 16.54 -4.06
C VAL A 46 18.72 17.85 -3.36
N ALA A 47 18.56 17.84 -2.04
CA ALA A 47 18.38 19.06 -1.26
C ALA A 47 18.96 18.91 0.16
N ARG A 48 19.32 20.05 0.76
CA ARG A 48 19.79 20.13 2.14
C ARG A 48 19.36 21.45 2.76
N ALA A 49 19.08 21.44 4.06
CA ALA A 49 18.89 22.66 4.83
C ALA A 49 20.26 23.30 5.15
N ALA A 50 20.26 24.61 5.42
CA ALA A 50 21.47 25.32 5.85
C ALA A 50 22.10 24.70 7.11
N THR A 51 21.27 24.12 7.98
CA THR A 51 21.68 23.48 9.24
C THR A 51 22.03 22.00 9.11
N THR A 52 21.90 21.39 7.92
CA THR A 52 22.06 19.93 7.75
C THR A 52 23.44 19.45 8.19
N ASN A 53 24.52 20.14 7.81
CA ASN A 53 25.88 19.76 8.17
C ASN A 53 26.18 19.89 9.68
N ALA A 54 25.48 20.81 10.38
CA ALA A 54 25.64 21.00 11.82
C ALA A 54 24.76 20.03 12.63
N SER A 55 23.78 19.38 11.98
CA SER A 55 22.85 18.46 12.62
C SER A 55 23.49 17.08 12.82
N LYS A 56 23.48 16.59 14.06
CA LYS A 56 23.88 15.20 14.38
C LYS A 56 23.04 14.13 13.68
N ALA A 57 21.81 14.47 13.28
CA ALA A 57 20.86 13.60 12.60
C ALA A 57 20.72 13.89 11.09
N ALA A 58 21.60 14.73 10.52
CA ALA A 58 21.51 15.21 9.14
C ALA A 58 20.14 15.85 8.76
N PHE A 59 19.42 16.43 9.73
CA PHE A 59 18.08 16.98 9.54
C PHE A 59 17.99 17.90 8.32
N GLY A 60 16.96 17.67 7.50
CA GLY A 60 16.70 18.43 6.28
C GLY A 60 17.47 17.94 5.03
N LEU A 61 18.24 16.85 5.13
CA LEU A 61 18.80 16.18 3.97
C LEU A 61 17.71 15.41 3.21
N VAL A 62 17.61 15.63 1.90
CA VAL A 62 16.69 14.93 0.99
C VAL A 62 17.51 14.18 -0.04
N ILE A 63 17.24 12.89 -0.18
CA ILE A 63 17.95 11.98 -1.09
C ILE A 63 16.94 11.34 -2.03
N VAL A 64 17.26 11.32 -3.33
CA VAL A 64 16.52 10.55 -4.34
C VAL A 64 17.19 9.20 -4.53
N ILE A 65 16.37 8.16 -4.72
CA ILE A 65 16.85 6.79 -4.88
C ILE A 65 16.27 6.11 -6.13
N ASP A 66 17.10 5.28 -6.74
CA ASP A 66 16.74 4.24 -7.68
C ASP A 66 17.54 2.98 -7.33
N ASP A 67 17.29 2.41 -6.15
CA ASP A 67 18.15 1.40 -5.55
C ASP A 67 17.82 -0.03 -6.02
N PRO A 68 18.82 -0.90 -6.20
CA PRO A 68 18.58 -2.30 -6.53
C PRO A 68 17.83 -3.04 -5.41
N LEU A 69 16.88 -3.90 -5.81
CA LEU A 69 16.26 -4.89 -4.94
C LEU A 69 16.69 -6.29 -5.38
N THR A 70 17.27 -7.08 -4.48
CA THR A 70 17.73 -8.44 -4.80
C THR A 70 17.15 -9.49 -3.85
N ASP A 71 17.27 -10.78 -4.20
CA ASP A 71 16.80 -11.90 -3.37
C ASP A 71 17.80 -12.38 -2.30
N GLY A 72 18.96 -11.73 -2.19
CA GLY A 72 20.03 -12.06 -1.24
C GLY A 72 20.86 -10.82 -0.85
N PRO A 73 21.69 -10.88 0.19
CA PRO A 73 22.39 -9.69 0.69
C PRO A 73 23.52 -9.19 -0.22
N GLY A 74 23.96 -9.98 -1.21
CA GLY A 74 25.07 -9.60 -2.09
C GLY A 74 24.59 -8.82 -3.31
N LEU A 75 24.91 -7.53 -3.40
CA LEU A 75 24.51 -6.65 -4.51
C LEU A 75 24.84 -7.21 -5.91
N ASN A 76 26.05 -7.76 -6.07
CA ASN A 76 26.54 -8.27 -7.37
C ASN A 76 26.42 -9.80 -7.53
N SER A 77 26.09 -10.52 -6.46
CA SER A 77 26.04 -11.99 -6.46
C SER A 77 24.62 -12.55 -6.31
N SER A 78 23.67 -11.71 -5.89
CA SER A 78 22.25 -12.08 -5.74
C SER A 78 21.47 -11.68 -6.97
N ARG A 79 20.32 -12.32 -7.20
CA ARG A 79 19.51 -12.03 -8.38
C ARG A 79 18.73 -10.74 -8.17
N LEU A 80 18.78 -9.85 -9.16
CA LEU A 80 17.96 -8.64 -9.21
C LEU A 80 16.48 -9.01 -9.36
N MET A 81 15.66 -8.50 -8.44
CA MET A 81 14.20 -8.67 -8.41
C MET A 81 13.45 -7.44 -8.91
N GLY A 82 14.06 -6.26 -8.79
CA GLY A 82 13.41 -4.98 -9.04
C GLY A 82 14.26 -3.81 -8.59
N ARG A 83 13.60 -2.66 -8.41
CA ARG A 83 14.22 -1.43 -7.90
C ARG A 83 13.34 -0.74 -6.88
N ALA A 84 13.94 -0.05 -5.92
CA ALA A 84 13.25 0.85 -5.01
C ALA A 84 13.43 2.29 -5.48
N GLN A 85 12.33 2.92 -5.87
CA GLN A 85 12.33 4.23 -6.49
C GLN A 85 11.55 5.23 -5.64
N GLY A 86 12.16 6.38 -5.36
CA GLY A 86 11.52 7.42 -4.55
C GLY A 86 12.50 8.32 -3.85
N THR A 87 12.19 8.68 -2.60
CA THR A 87 13.03 9.55 -1.78
C THR A 87 13.02 9.11 -0.32
N TYR A 88 14.07 9.49 0.39
CA TYR A 88 14.02 9.54 1.84
C TYR A 88 14.59 10.87 2.37
N ILE A 89 14.06 11.28 3.52
CA ILE A 89 14.37 12.58 4.12
C ILE A 89 14.80 12.38 5.56
N ALA A 90 15.94 12.94 5.96
CA ALA A 90 16.34 13.01 7.35
C ALA A 90 15.40 13.98 8.11
N ALA A 91 14.39 13.42 8.78
CA ALA A 91 13.30 14.16 9.41
C ALA A 91 13.34 14.12 10.95
N GLY A 92 14.27 13.37 11.55
CA GLY A 92 14.54 13.39 12.98
C GLY A 92 15.51 14.49 13.39
N LYS A 93 15.22 15.22 14.48
CA LYS A 93 16.15 16.19 15.07
C LYS A 93 17.12 15.55 16.06
N ASP A 94 16.63 14.61 16.87
CA ASP A 94 17.38 14.04 17.99
C ASP A 94 18.16 12.76 17.61
N GLN A 95 17.74 12.10 16.54
CA GLN A 95 18.34 10.87 16.02
C GLN A 95 18.17 10.79 14.52
N LEU A 96 19.03 10.01 13.85
CA LEU A 96 18.93 9.73 12.42
C LEU A 96 17.66 8.90 12.14
N ALA A 97 16.56 9.61 11.87
CA ALA A 97 15.28 9.04 11.50
C ALA A 97 14.89 9.57 10.12
N LEU A 98 14.76 8.65 9.18
CA LEU A 98 14.38 8.95 7.82
C LEU A 98 12.86 8.85 7.66
N LEU A 99 12.26 9.75 6.90
CA LEU A 99 10.94 9.53 6.30
C LEU A 99 11.18 8.82 4.97
N MET A 100 10.74 7.57 4.85
CA MET A 100 10.80 6.82 3.60
C MET A 100 9.53 7.11 2.79
N LEU A 101 9.69 7.41 1.50
CA LEU A 101 8.61 7.56 0.54
C LEU A 101 9.05 6.94 -0.79
N MET A 102 8.74 5.66 -0.99
CA MET A 102 9.30 4.89 -2.09
C MET A 102 8.36 3.78 -2.58
N ASN A 103 8.59 3.35 -3.81
CA ASN A 103 7.95 2.20 -4.42
C ASN A 103 8.97 1.08 -4.64
N PHE A 104 8.65 -0.14 -4.23
CA PHE A 104 9.33 -1.33 -4.72
C PHE A 104 8.71 -1.73 -6.05
N VAL A 105 9.45 -1.54 -7.13
CA VAL A 105 9.05 -1.83 -8.52
C VAL A 105 9.70 -3.14 -8.95
N PHE A 106 8.89 -4.19 -9.09
CA PHE A 106 9.39 -5.51 -9.45
C PHE A 106 9.50 -5.66 -10.97
N THR A 107 10.65 -6.15 -11.44
CA THR A 107 10.95 -6.32 -12.87
C THR A 107 11.27 -7.77 -13.24
N ALA A 108 11.19 -8.68 -12.28
CA ALA A 108 11.47 -10.11 -12.47
C ALA A 108 10.54 -11.01 -11.64
N GLY A 109 10.49 -12.29 -12.01
CA GLY A 109 9.74 -13.32 -11.30
C GLY A 109 8.22 -13.13 -11.35
N LYS A 110 7.53 -13.71 -10.36
CA LYS A 110 6.05 -13.75 -10.31
C LYS A 110 5.36 -12.38 -10.15
N TYR A 111 6.13 -11.33 -9.83
CA TYR A 111 5.60 -9.99 -9.56
C TYR A 111 6.05 -8.95 -10.60
N ASN A 112 6.67 -9.40 -11.69
CA ASN A 112 7.13 -8.51 -12.75
C ASN A 112 6.02 -7.56 -13.22
N GLY A 113 6.32 -6.26 -13.28
CA GLY A 113 5.40 -5.19 -13.68
C GLY A 113 4.48 -4.70 -12.56
N SER A 114 4.58 -5.26 -11.35
CA SER A 114 3.82 -4.82 -10.17
C SER A 114 4.69 -3.98 -9.24
N SER A 115 4.06 -3.15 -8.40
CA SER A 115 4.78 -2.36 -7.40
C SER A 115 4.08 -2.33 -6.05
N VAL A 116 4.85 -2.08 -5.00
CA VAL A 116 4.38 -1.87 -3.62
C VAL A 116 4.84 -0.50 -3.15
N ALA A 117 3.90 0.32 -2.66
CA ALA A 117 4.20 1.64 -2.11
C ALA A 117 4.44 1.54 -0.60
N ILE A 118 5.59 2.05 -0.15
CA ILE A 118 6.02 2.02 1.25
C ILE A 118 6.23 3.46 1.74
N MET A 119 5.61 3.77 2.88
CA MET A 119 5.77 5.04 3.55
C MET A 119 5.91 4.85 5.06
N GLY A 120 6.86 5.53 5.68
CA GLY A 120 6.96 5.51 7.13
C GLY A 120 8.26 6.05 7.69
N ARG A 121 8.31 6.09 9.02
CA ARG A 121 9.48 6.53 9.79
C ARG A 121 10.47 5.38 9.95
N ASN A 122 11.72 5.61 9.57
CA ASN A 122 12.82 4.65 9.60
C ASN A 122 13.94 5.18 10.53
N ALA A 123 13.90 4.80 11.81
CA ALA A 123 14.96 5.13 12.76
C ALA A 123 16.13 4.14 12.60
N VAL A 124 17.15 4.54 11.85
CA VAL A 124 18.17 3.67 11.23
C VAL A 124 18.82 2.67 12.21
N PHE A 125 19.06 3.10 13.46
CA PHE A 125 19.73 2.30 14.48
C PHE A 125 18.79 1.43 15.34
N THR A 126 17.48 1.47 15.10
CA THR A 126 16.55 0.51 15.72
C THR A 126 16.68 -0.84 15.03
N GLU A 127 16.74 -1.93 15.79
CA GLU A 127 16.96 -3.29 15.27
C GLU A 127 15.91 -3.69 14.21
N VAL A 128 14.63 -3.41 14.50
CA VAL A 128 13.49 -3.66 13.60
C VAL A 128 12.72 -2.38 13.40
N ARG A 129 12.46 -2.04 12.14
CA ARG A 129 11.79 -0.79 11.77
C ARG A 129 10.59 -1.15 10.92
N GLU A 130 9.42 -0.73 11.36
CA GLU A 130 8.16 -1.01 10.67
C GLU A 130 7.70 0.22 9.90
N MET A 131 7.35 0.02 8.63
CA MET A 131 6.80 1.05 7.75
C MET A 131 5.52 0.53 7.11
N ALA A 132 4.58 1.42 6.80
CA ALA A 132 3.32 1.03 6.21
C ALA A 132 3.49 0.68 4.73
N VAL A 133 2.85 -0.41 4.31
CA VAL A 133 2.51 -0.63 2.90
C VAL A 133 1.19 0.09 2.65
N VAL A 134 1.28 1.22 1.95
CA VAL A 134 0.13 2.13 1.74
C VAL A 134 -0.65 1.83 0.45
N GLY A 135 -0.13 0.95 -0.40
CA GLY A 135 -0.77 0.57 -1.65
C GLY A 135 0.13 -0.30 -2.53
N GLY A 136 -0.37 -0.58 -3.73
CA GLY A 136 0.39 -1.27 -4.76
C GLY A 136 -0.31 -1.24 -6.12
N THR A 137 0.39 -1.71 -7.14
CA THR A 137 -0.08 -1.81 -8.52
C THR A 137 0.05 -3.24 -9.04
N GLY A 138 -0.53 -3.52 -10.21
CA GLY A 138 -0.48 -4.86 -10.81
C GLY A 138 -1.15 -5.89 -9.89
N VAL A 139 -0.41 -6.93 -9.52
CA VAL A 139 -0.92 -7.98 -8.62
C VAL A 139 -1.13 -7.48 -7.19
N PHE A 140 -0.46 -6.39 -6.79
CA PHE A 140 -0.58 -5.79 -5.46
C PHE A 140 -1.60 -4.66 -5.43
N ARG A 141 -2.51 -4.61 -6.42
CA ARG A 141 -3.58 -3.63 -6.43
C ARG A 141 -4.41 -3.77 -5.15
N TRP A 142 -4.61 -2.65 -4.45
CA TRP A 142 -5.27 -2.59 -3.14
C TRP A 142 -4.52 -3.23 -1.97
N ALA A 143 -3.24 -3.56 -2.15
CA ALA A 143 -2.41 -4.08 -1.07
C ALA A 143 -2.38 -3.11 0.12
N ARG A 144 -2.56 -3.65 1.33
CA ARG A 144 -2.36 -2.95 2.60
C ARG A 144 -1.61 -3.86 3.56
N GLY A 145 -0.73 -3.28 4.36
CA GLY A 145 0.02 -4.01 5.36
C GLY A 145 1.22 -3.22 5.87
N TYR A 146 2.31 -3.92 6.13
CA TYR A 146 3.52 -3.34 6.71
C TYR A 146 4.78 -4.01 6.15
N ALA A 147 5.91 -3.31 6.24
CA ALA A 147 7.22 -3.84 5.91
C ALA A 147 8.14 -3.68 7.11
N GLN A 148 8.78 -4.78 7.51
CA GLN A 148 9.82 -4.76 8.51
C GLN A 148 11.19 -4.68 7.85
N ALA A 149 12.00 -3.71 8.27
CA ALA A 149 13.35 -3.50 7.79
C ALA A 149 14.38 -3.82 8.88
N ARG A 150 15.45 -4.52 8.51
CA ARG A 150 16.61 -4.83 9.36
C ARG A 150 17.89 -4.51 8.61
N THR A 151 18.80 -3.79 9.25
CA THR A 151 20.06 -3.39 8.62
C THR A 151 21.00 -4.58 8.60
N HIS A 152 21.43 -5.00 7.41
CA HIS A 152 22.41 -6.07 7.25
C HIS A 152 23.83 -5.51 7.29
N THR A 153 24.10 -4.46 6.50
CA THR A 153 25.36 -3.70 6.52
C THR A 153 25.07 -2.21 6.39
N LEU A 154 25.94 -1.40 7.00
CA LEU A 154 25.93 0.06 6.89
C LEU A 154 27.37 0.57 7.01
N ASP A 155 27.86 1.21 5.96
CA ASP A 155 29.09 1.99 6.00
C ASP A 155 28.75 3.46 6.28
N LEU A 156 29.07 3.91 7.49
CA LEU A 156 28.79 5.28 7.92
C LEU A 156 29.66 6.34 7.21
N LYS A 157 30.76 5.95 6.55
CA LYS A 157 31.61 6.88 5.82
C LYS A 157 31.04 7.20 4.45
N THR A 158 30.54 6.18 3.75
CA THR A 158 30.01 6.32 2.40
C THR A 158 28.50 6.53 2.38
N GLY A 159 27.80 6.06 3.41
CA GLY A 159 26.34 5.95 3.42
C GLY A 159 25.82 4.66 2.78
N ASP A 160 26.69 3.81 2.23
CA ASP A 160 26.25 2.58 1.58
C ASP A 160 25.63 1.61 2.58
N ALA A 161 24.46 1.07 2.24
CA ALA A 161 23.72 0.20 3.13
C ALA A 161 23.10 -0.98 2.36
N THR A 162 23.05 -2.13 3.03
CA THR A 162 22.18 -3.23 2.61
C THR A 162 21.18 -3.49 3.73
N VAL A 163 19.90 -3.48 3.39
CA VAL A 163 18.80 -3.59 4.34
C VAL A 163 17.87 -4.71 3.89
N GLU A 164 17.64 -5.67 4.76
CA GLU A 164 16.62 -6.70 4.54
C GLU A 164 15.24 -6.08 4.79
N TYR A 165 14.35 -6.17 3.81
CA TYR A 165 12.95 -5.81 3.92
C TYR A 165 12.06 -7.05 3.83
N ASN A 166 11.12 -7.16 4.76
CA ASN A 166 10.08 -8.19 4.79
C ASN A 166 8.67 -7.56 4.69
N PRO A 167 8.21 -7.15 3.50
CA PRO A 167 6.83 -6.71 3.28
C PRO A 167 5.82 -7.84 3.50
N ARG A 168 4.80 -7.55 4.30
CA ARG A 168 3.60 -8.38 4.51
C ARG A 168 2.39 -7.57 4.14
N MET A 169 1.64 -8.08 3.19
CA MET A 169 0.48 -7.38 2.65
C MET A 169 -0.66 -8.35 2.43
N SER A 170 -1.86 -7.84 2.64
CA SER A 170 -3.09 -8.54 2.35
C SER A 170 -3.66 -8.06 1.03
N ASP A 171 -4.10 -9.01 0.20
CA ASP A 171 -4.92 -8.69 -0.96
C ASP A 171 -6.30 -8.28 -0.43
N VAL A 172 -6.62 -6.99 -0.49
CA VAL A 172 -8.02 -6.56 -0.37
C VAL A 172 -8.70 -6.97 -1.67
N THR A 173 -9.16 -8.22 -1.72
CA THR A 173 -10.17 -8.59 -2.70
C THR A 173 -11.40 -7.80 -2.30
N VAL A 174 -11.60 -6.62 -2.88
CA VAL A 174 -12.91 -5.98 -2.80
C VAL A 174 -13.87 -7.03 -3.35
N PRO A 175 -14.83 -7.55 -2.57
CA PRO A 175 -15.79 -8.49 -3.11
C PRO A 175 -16.36 -7.84 -4.36
N ARG A 176 -16.33 -8.54 -5.51
CA ARG A 176 -17.22 -8.16 -6.60
C ARG A 176 -18.61 -8.28 -6.00
N ARG A 177 -19.14 -7.18 -5.46
CA ARG A 177 -20.55 -7.14 -5.10
C ARG A 177 -21.24 -7.35 -6.43
N ASP A 178 -22.03 -8.40 -6.47
CA ASP A 178 -23.01 -8.55 -7.52
C ASP A 178 -23.88 -7.29 -7.52
N CYS A 179 -23.66 -6.43 -8.51
CA CYS A 179 -24.44 -5.21 -8.70
C CYS A 179 -25.93 -5.54 -9.01
N SER A 180 -26.29 -6.82 -9.16
CA SER A 180 -27.68 -7.26 -9.30
C SER A 180 -28.49 -7.14 -8.00
N ASN A 181 -27.87 -7.00 -6.82
CA ASN A 181 -28.61 -6.87 -5.56
C ASN A 181 -28.02 -5.78 -4.62
N PRO A 182 -28.43 -4.52 -4.82
CA PRO A 182 -27.93 -3.39 -4.05
C PRO A 182 -28.74 -3.22 -2.76
N ARG A 183 -28.50 -4.04 -1.74
CA ARG A 183 -28.96 -3.67 -0.39
C ARG A 183 -27.97 -2.68 0.22
N LEU A 184 -28.16 -1.39 -0.07
CA LEU A 184 -27.52 -0.32 0.70
C LEU A 184 -28.14 -0.34 2.11
N GLY A 185 -27.34 -0.65 3.12
CA GLY A 185 -27.77 -0.63 4.52
C GLY A 185 -27.97 0.79 5.09
N LEU A 186 -28.45 1.77 4.32
CA LEU A 186 -28.80 3.09 4.85
C LEU A 186 -30.13 2.99 5.60
N LYS A 187 -30.07 2.64 6.89
CA LYS A 187 -31.26 2.62 7.75
C LYS A 187 -31.86 4.03 7.84
N GLY A 188 -33.14 4.16 7.47
CA GLY A 188 -33.92 5.39 7.68
C GLY A 188 -33.91 6.40 6.54
N VAL A 189 -33.29 6.11 5.40
CA VAL A 189 -33.24 7.01 4.24
C VAL A 189 -33.89 6.33 3.05
N HIS A 190 -34.94 6.92 2.47
CA HIS A 190 -35.54 6.43 1.23
C HIS A 190 -34.63 6.80 0.06
N TYR A 191 -34.19 5.81 -0.72
CA TYR A 191 -33.36 6.01 -1.91
C TYR A 191 -33.79 5.05 -3.02
N GLU A 192 -33.48 5.44 -4.26
CA GLU A 192 -33.63 4.60 -5.45
C GLU A 192 -32.25 4.39 -6.08
N LEU A 193 -31.90 3.15 -6.41
CA LEU A 193 -30.71 2.87 -7.19
C LEU A 193 -31.08 2.90 -8.67
N ILE A 194 -30.36 3.73 -9.44
CA ILE A 194 -30.42 3.72 -10.90
C ILE A 194 -29.04 3.35 -11.44
N LEU A 195 -29.01 2.42 -12.39
CA LEU A 195 -27.83 2.09 -13.18
C LEU A 195 -27.92 2.86 -14.50
N LYS A 196 -26.97 3.75 -14.76
CA LYS A 196 -26.88 4.49 -16.03
C LYS A 196 -25.63 4.12 -16.81
N ASP A 197 -25.72 4.24 -18.13
CA ASP A 197 -24.59 4.09 -19.02
C ASP A 197 -23.69 5.34 -18.93
N PRO A 198 -22.35 5.18 -18.93
CA PRO A 198 -21.41 6.28 -18.68
C PRO A 198 -21.43 7.39 -19.72
N GLU A 199 -21.95 7.11 -20.92
CA GLU A 199 -21.97 8.05 -22.05
C GLU A 199 -23.01 9.17 -21.89
N ASP A 200 -23.97 9.01 -20.98
CA ASP A 200 -25.08 9.95 -20.73
C ASP A 200 -24.77 11.05 -19.67
N GLU A 201 -23.58 11.04 -19.05
CA GLU A 201 -23.19 12.03 -18.03
C GLU A 201 -21.84 12.69 -18.42
N SER A 202 -21.83 14.03 -18.48
CA SER A 202 -20.76 14.86 -19.05
C SER A 202 -19.40 14.78 -18.33
N GLU A 203 -18.32 14.74 -19.14
CA GLU A 203 -16.91 15.14 -18.90
C GLU A 203 -16.26 14.92 -17.51
N LEU A 204 -16.51 13.80 -16.83
CA LEU A 204 -15.61 13.33 -15.77
C LEU A 204 -14.55 12.37 -16.35
N PRO A 205 -13.31 12.31 -15.79
CA PRO A 205 -12.15 11.72 -16.44
C PRO A 205 -12.20 10.19 -16.34
N PHE A 206 -13.10 9.57 -17.11
CA PHE A 206 -13.32 8.12 -17.11
C PHE A 206 -13.06 7.38 -18.44
N PRO A 207 -12.58 7.96 -19.56
CA PRO A 207 -12.48 7.21 -20.82
C PRO A 207 -11.43 6.08 -20.79
N HIS A 208 -10.77 5.82 -19.66
CA HIS A 208 -9.73 4.79 -19.51
C HIS A 208 -10.03 3.73 -18.44
N ASN A 209 -11.23 3.71 -17.85
CA ASN A 209 -11.60 2.71 -16.84
C ASN A 209 -12.51 1.61 -17.42
N HIS A 210 -11.95 0.68 -18.20
CA HIS A 210 -12.65 -0.44 -18.86
C HIS A 210 -13.30 -1.48 -17.91
N VAL A 211 -13.38 -1.20 -16.61
CA VAL A 211 -13.84 -2.16 -15.58
C VAL A 211 -15.33 -2.01 -15.28
N HIS A 212 -15.94 -0.87 -15.57
CA HIS A 212 -17.34 -0.60 -15.25
C HIS A 212 -18.12 -0.15 -16.48
N GLU A 213 -18.97 -1.04 -17.02
CA GLU A 213 -19.91 -0.74 -18.11
C GLU A 213 -21.10 0.12 -17.66
N LYS A 214 -21.38 0.17 -16.35
CA LYS A 214 -22.50 0.93 -15.76
C LYS A 214 -22.09 1.65 -14.48
N LEU A 215 -22.63 2.85 -14.26
CA LEU A 215 -22.43 3.66 -13.06
C LEU A 215 -23.56 3.44 -12.06
N SER A 216 -23.21 3.26 -10.77
CA SER A 216 -24.20 3.19 -9.69
C SER A 216 -24.52 4.59 -9.17
N MET A 217 -25.77 5.04 -9.35
CA MET A 217 -26.24 6.35 -8.90
C MET A 217 -27.29 6.17 -7.81
N LEU A 218 -27.14 6.91 -6.71
CA LEU A 218 -28.12 6.94 -5.64
C LEU A 218 -28.94 8.23 -5.75
N LEU A 219 -30.26 8.11 -5.84
CA LEU A 219 -31.16 9.26 -5.77
C LEU A 219 -31.74 9.38 -4.37
N HIS A 220 -31.56 10.55 -3.75
CA HIS A 220 -32.21 10.90 -2.49
C HIS A 220 -32.90 12.26 -2.62
N GLY A 221 -34.21 12.31 -2.38
CA GLY A 221 -34.99 13.56 -2.45
C GLY A 221 -34.96 14.27 -3.81
N GLY A 222 -34.75 13.53 -4.91
CA GLY A 222 -34.64 14.09 -6.27
C GLY A 222 -33.25 14.58 -6.67
N TRP A 223 -32.25 14.48 -5.78
CA TRP A 223 -30.86 14.83 -6.07
C TRP A 223 -30.05 13.59 -6.43
N VAL A 224 -29.28 13.68 -7.51
CA VAL A 224 -28.35 12.65 -7.96
C VAL A 224 -27.09 12.69 -7.11
N VAL A 225 -26.80 11.59 -6.42
CA VAL A 225 -25.49 11.36 -5.77
C VAL A 225 -24.75 10.29 -6.57
N ILE A 226 -23.68 10.69 -7.25
CA ILE A 226 -22.79 9.76 -7.94
C ILE A 226 -21.99 9.00 -6.88
N CYS A 227 -22.24 7.71 -6.73
CA CYS A 227 -21.49 6.85 -5.81
C CYS A 227 -20.34 6.20 -6.59
N ALA A 228 -19.32 7.00 -6.93
CA ALA A 228 -18.07 6.46 -7.45
C ALA A 228 -17.28 5.89 -6.26
N SER A 229 -17.32 4.56 -6.11
CA SER A 229 -16.68 3.79 -5.05
C SER A 229 -17.28 3.99 -3.65
N LEU A 230 -17.95 2.95 -3.15
CA LEU A 230 -18.23 2.83 -1.72
C LEU A 230 -16.92 2.49 -1.00
N SER A 231 -16.12 3.53 -0.75
CA SER A 231 -14.97 3.48 0.17
C SER A 231 -15.36 4.25 1.44
N ILE A 232 -15.56 3.50 2.53
CA ILE A 232 -15.59 3.94 3.95
C ILE A 232 -16.83 4.73 4.40
N VAL A 233 -17.61 4.15 5.34
CA VAL A 233 -17.84 4.70 6.70
C VAL A 233 -18.15 3.50 7.62
N GLU A 234 -17.25 3.24 8.58
CA GLU A 234 -17.64 2.78 9.92
C GLU A 234 -17.88 4.03 10.77
#